data_AF-A0A2W2CYI9-F1
#
_entry.id   AF-A0A2W2CYI9-F1
#
_cell.length_a   1.000
_cell.length_b   1.000
_cell.length_c   1.000
_cell.angle_alpha   90.00
_cell.angle_beta   90.00
_cell.angle_gamma   90.00
#
_symmetry.space_group_name_H-M   'P 1'
#
loop_
_entity.id
_entity.type
_entity.pdbx_description
1 polymer ?
#
loop_
_entity_poly.entity_id
_entity_poly.type
_entity_poly.pdbx_seq_one_letter_code
_entity_poly.pdbx_strand_id
1 'polypeptide(L)'
;MTWGAVLLVTAVVWAVSLIRSVRLRALVYSLPLPMTLALVTTGYEVDGAQLLGVLGLNLFFVTVALTHHRLRWPILLADLAGVGGYVALSAGLLAVPVPFEPALAGTVLLWLLAMAVLRRRARRTAPVGGSPVAAQPVDARRNGLPAPAKLVVIFLGAVLTALLGQLLRGMVVTFPYSGVLVAVEARHHLAEFSRHFARNSLALVGFLTAYHYLQGVSPAVALAAGWAAFGLVSSALHLPLRGRRRRTGAAGPPAAPAAPAARPGRDGPPAGEAAGSAVPAGGAPAGSTENGRVPTNPPRNEREARRPAAGLSGPIRRRDMPVGDDLGRGG
;
A
#
# COMPACT_ATOMS: atom_id res chain seq x y z
N MET A 1 20.63 -21.86 -4.96
CA MET A 1 19.14 -21.75 -5.04
C MET A 1 18.66 -22.50 -6.27
N THR A 2 17.57 -23.25 -6.17
CA THR A 2 16.98 -23.96 -7.31
C THR A 2 16.05 -23.02 -8.09
N TRP A 3 15.93 -23.21 -9.41
CA TRP A 3 14.98 -22.47 -10.25
C TRP A 3 13.54 -22.53 -9.72
N GLY A 4 13.17 -23.62 -9.03
CA GLY A 4 11.89 -23.76 -8.36
C GLY A 4 11.61 -22.70 -7.29
N ALA A 5 12.61 -22.31 -6.49
CA ALA A 5 12.45 -21.25 -5.50
C ALA A 5 12.19 -19.89 -6.17
N VAL A 6 12.91 -19.58 -7.26
CA VAL A 6 12.73 -18.35 -8.03
C VAL A 6 11.33 -18.29 -8.67
N LEU A 7 10.90 -19.38 -9.30
CA LEU A 7 9.57 -19.48 -9.91
C LEU A 7 8.45 -19.38 -8.88
N LEU A 8 8.61 -20.01 -7.71
CA LEU A 8 7.63 -19.95 -6.63
C LEU A 8 7.52 -18.54 -6.04
N VAL A 9 8.64 -17.88 -5.76
CA VAL A 9 8.66 -16.47 -5.31
C VAL A 9 7.99 -15.57 -6.35
N THR A 10 8.32 -15.76 -7.63
CA THR A 10 7.70 -15.02 -8.74
C THR A 10 6.19 -15.24 -8.77
N ALA A 11 5.72 -16.49 -8.61
CA ALA A 11 4.30 -16.83 -8.60
C ALA A 11 3.57 -16.22 -7.39
N VAL A 12 4.15 -16.27 -6.20
CA VAL A 12 3.59 -15.62 -5.00
C VAL A 12 3.48 -14.12 -5.20
N VAL A 13 4.56 -13.46 -5.63
CA VAL A 13 4.58 -12.02 -5.90
C VAL A 13 3.55 -11.66 -6.96
N TRP A 14 3.46 -12.46 -8.03
CA TRP A 14 2.47 -12.28 -9.08
C TRP A 14 1.04 -12.39 -8.54
N ALA A 15 0.74 -13.40 -7.73
CA ALA A 15 -0.56 -13.57 -7.08
C ALA A 15 -0.92 -12.38 -6.16
N VAL A 16 0.02 -11.91 -5.33
CA VAL A 16 -0.18 -10.69 -4.51
C VAL A 16 -0.49 -9.48 -5.39
N SER A 17 0.15 -9.40 -6.55
CA SER A 17 -0.02 -8.31 -7.51
C SER A 17 -1.40 -8.27 -8.17
N LEU A 18 -2.17 -9.38 -8.12
CA LEU A 18 -3.54 -9.46 -8.63
C LEU A 18 -4.56 -8.92 -7.61
N ILE A 19 -4.17 -8.74 -6.34
CA ILE A 19 -5.06 -8.28 -5.27
C ILE A 19 -5.32 -6.78 -5.40
N ARG A 20 -6.55 -6.39 -5.74
CA ARG A 20 -6.95 -4.98 -5.93
C ARG A 20 -7.08 -4.17 -4.63
N SER A 21 -7.45 -4.80 -3.51
CA SER A 21 -7.66 -4.10 -2.24
C SER A 21 -6.32 -3.80 -1.55
N VAL A 22 -6.05 -2.52 -1.24
CA VAL A 22 -4.82 -2.08 -0.54
C VAL A 22 -4.68 -2.74 0.84
N ARG A 23 -5.80 -2.90 1.57
CA ARG A 23 -5.81 -3.54 2.88
C ARG A 23 -5.49 -5.03 2.79
N LEU A 24 -6.14 -5.73 1.85
CA LEU A 24 -5.88 -7.15 1.63
C LEU A 24 -4.45 -7.36 1.12
N ARG A 25 -3.96 -6.47 0.26
CA ARG A 25 -2.58 -6.48 -0.22
C ARG A 25 -1.59 -6.31 0.92
N ALA A 26 -1.79 -5.35 1.82
CA ALA A 26 -0.92 -5.18 2.99
C ALA A 26 -0.96 -6.39 3.93
N LEU A 27 -2.12 -7.03 4.09
CA LEU A 27 -2.27 -8.26 4.88
C LEU A 27 -1.53 -9.44 4.22
N VAL A 28 -1.76 -9.67 2.93
CA VAL A 28 -1.11 -10.75 2.18
C VAL A 28 0.39 -10.53 2.09
N TYR A 29 0.82 -9.28 1.94
CA TYR A 29 2.24 -8.90 1.97
C TYR A 29 2.87 -9.14 3.35
N SER A 30 2.09 -9.03 4.43
CA SER A 30 2.55 -9.38 5.77
C SER A 30 2.48 -10.87 6.07
N LEU A 31 1.97 -11.73 5.17
CA LEU A 31 1.99 -13.16 5.41
C LEU A 31 3.44 -13.66 5.37
N PRO A 32 3.86 -14.50 6.33
CA PRO A 32 5.21 -15.06 6.37
C PRO A 32 5.39 -16.18 5.32
N LEU A 33 4.74 -16.12 4.15
CA LEU A 33 4.83 -17.16 3.12
C LEU A 33 6.23 -17.26 2.50
N PRO A 34 6.84 -16.17 1.98
CA PRO A 34 8.23 -16.23 1.50
C PRO A 34 9.19 -16.66 2.61
N MET A 35 8.86 -16.27 3.85
CA MET A 35 9.66 -16.57 5.02
C MET A 35 9.62 -18.04 5.43
N THR A 36 8.42 -18.60 5.51
CA THR A 36 8.17 -20.02 5.72
C THR A 36 8.91 -20.84 4.67
N LEU A 37 8.80 -20.45 3.40
CA LEU A 37 9.49 -21.15 2.31
C LEU A 37 11.00 -21.11 2.48
N ALA A 38 11.59 -19.95 2.77
CA ALA A 38 13.02 -19.84 2.98
C ALA A 38 13.48 -20.72 4.15
N LEU A 39 12.78 -20.68 5.28
CA LEU A 39 13.10 -21.49 6.47
C LEU A 39 13.03 -22.99 6.16
N VAL A 40 12.00 -23.45 5.45
CA VAL A 40 11.84 -24.86 5.03
C VAL A 40 12.94 -25.29 4.06
N THR A 41 13.32 -24.43 3.12
CA THR A 41 14.25 -24.79 2.03
C THR A 41 15.71 -24.66 2.40
N THR A 42 16.05 -23.78 3.33
CA THR A 42 17.45 -23.49 3.71
C THR A 42 17.85 -24.12 5.04
N GLY A 43 16.89 -24.38 5.93
CA GLY A 43 17.17 -24.83 7.29
C GLY A 43 17.93 -23.81 8.13
N TYR A 44 17.95 -22.53 7.72
CA TYR A 44 18.61 -21.49 8.51
C TYR A 44 17.87 -21.26 9.83
N GLU A 45 18.65 -21.15 10.90
CA GLU A 45 18.13 -20.72 12.20
C GLU A 45 17.71 -19.25 12.13
N VAL A 46 16.62 -18.95 12.83
CA VAL A 46 16.18 -17.57 13.05
C VAL A 46 17.01 -17.00 14.20
N ASP A 47 17.64 -15.85 13.97
CA ASP A 47 18.42 -15.06 14.90
C ASP A 47 17.89 -13.61 15.01
N GLY A 48 18.61 -12.74 15.73
CA GLY A 48 18.21 -11.35 15.93
C GLY A 48 18.22 -10.50 14.66
N ALA A 49 19.01 -10.88 13.66
CA ALA A 49 19.12 -10.15 12.40
C ALA A 49 17.81 -10.24 11.61
N GLN A 50 17.10 -11.37 11.58
CA GLN A 50 15.82 -11.46 10.86
C GLN A 50 14.75 -10.54 11.47
N LEU A 51 14.76 -10.33 12.80
CA LEU A 51 13.87 -9.34 13.45
C LEU A 51 14.19 -7.91 12.99
N LEU A 52 15.47 -7.56 12.94
CA LEU A 52 15.91 -6.27 12.44
C LEU A 52 15.67 -6.12 10.93
N GLY A 53 15.64 -7.22 10.18
CA GLY A 53 15.18 -7.26 8.79
C GLY A 53 13.72 -6.81 8.64
N VAL A 54 12.83 -7.20 9.55
CA VAL A 54 11.44 -6.71 9.58
C VAL A 54 11.38 -5.21 9.86
N LEU A 55 12.25 -4.69 10.72
CA LEU A 55 12.38 -3.25 10.91
C LEU A 55 12.93 -2.56 9.66
N GLY A 56 13.93 -3.17 9.01
CA GLY A 56 14.51 -2.71 7.75
C GLY A 56 13.47 -2.59 6.64
N LEU A 57 12.52 -3.53 6.54
CA LEU A 57 11.38 -3.45 5.61
C LEU A 57 10.50 -2.23 5.86
N ASN A 58 10.20 -1.94 7.13
CA ASN A 58 9.44 -0.76 7.49
C ASN A 58 10.21 0.53 7.15
N LEU A 59 11.52 0.53 7.44
CA LEU A 59 12.40 1.64 7.10
C LEU A 59 12.48 1.85 5.59
N PHE A 60 12.53 0.78 4.80
CA PHE A 60 12.47 0.84 3.34
C PHE A 60 11.24 1.62 2.88
N PHE A 61 10.04 1.21 3.28
CA PHE A 61 8.81 1.89 2.85
C PHE A 61 8.74 3.35 3.33
N VAL A 62 9.22 3.63 4.55
CA VAL A 62 9.30 5.00 5.09
C VAL A 62 10.27 5.84 4.27
N THR A 63 11.44 5.31 3.92
CA THR A 63 12.45 5.98 3.10
C THR A 63 11.89 6.29 1.72
N VAL A 64 11.25 5.32 1.05
CA VAL A 64 10.62 5.54 -0.27
C VAL A 64 9.50 6.58 -0.16
N ALA A 65 8.64 6.49 0.86
CA ALA A 65 7.57 7.47 1.07
C ALA A 65 8.11 8.87 1.33
N LEU A 66 9.19 9.00 2.10
CA LEU A 66 9.80 10.27 2.42
C LEU A 66 10.49 10.88 1.20
N THR A 67 11.33 10.11 0.49
CA THR A 67 12.06 10.59 -0.69
C THR A 67 11.09 10.92 -1.83
N HIS A 68 10.07 10.08 -2.06
CA HIS A 68 9.10 10.33 -3.11
C HIS A 68 8.17 11.51 -2.80
N HIS A 69 7.58 11.61 -1.60
CA HIS A 69 6.60 12.67 -1.32
C HIS A 69 7.22 13.98 -0.82
N ARG A 70 8.30 13.91 -0.02
CA ARG A 70 8.93 15.10 0.57
C ARG A 70 10.01 15.68 -0.33
N LEU A 71 10.86 14.83 -0.92
CA LEU A 71 11.93 15.27 -1.82
C LEU A 71 11.50 15.29 -3.30
N ARG A 72 10.29 14.81 -3.61
CA ARG A 72 9.74 14.75 -4.97
C ARG A 72 10.61 13.97 -5.96
N TRP A 73 11.37 13.00 -5.48
CA TRP A 73 12.19 12.16 -6.34
C TRP A 73 11.29 11.27 -7.23
N PRO A 74 11.70 11.00 -8.49
CA PRO A 74 11.11 9.93 -9.29
C PRO A 74 11.03 8.64 -8.49
N ILE A 75 9.92 7.90 -8.61
CA ILE A 75 9.66 6.72 -7.78
C ILE A 75 10.80 5.68 -7.86
N LEU A 76 11.43 5.53 -9.02
CA LEU A 76 12.57 4.63 -9.21
C LEU A 76 13.80 5.06 -8.40
N LEU A 77 14.09 6.37 -8.32
CA LEU A 77 15.20 6.88 -7.51
C LEU A 77 14.90 6.78 -6.01
N ALA A 78 13.66 7.07 -5.62
CA ALA A 78 13.18 6.87 -4.26
C ALA A 78 13.31 5.40 -3.82
N ASP A 79 12.96 4.48 -4.72
CA ASP A 79 13.05 3.04 -4.52
C ASP A 79 14.51 2.56 -4.42
N LEU A 80 15.38 3.01 -5.32
CA LEU A 80 16.83 2.75 -5.24
C LEU A 80 17.44 3.26 -3.94
N ALA A 81 17.00 4.42 -3.44
CA ALA A 81 17.44 4.92 -2.14
C ALA A 81 16.95 4.03 -0.97
N GLY A 82 15.71 3.54 -1.05
CA GLY A 82 15.17 2.56 -0.12
C GLY A 82 15.98 1.26 -0.12
N VAL A 83 16.24 0.69 -1.30
CA VAL A 83 17.05 -0.52 -1.48
C VAL A 83 18.47 -0.31 -0.94
N GLY A 84 19.12 0.80 -1.32
CA GLY A 84 20.46 1.14 -0.84
C GLY A 84 20.51 1.28 0.68
N GLY A 85 19.53 1.93 1.30
CA GLY A 85 19.42 2.03 2.75
C GLY A 85 19.22 0.69 3.43
N TYR A 86 18.37 -0.18 2.87
CA TYR A 86 18.17 -1.54 3.39
C TYR A 86 19.44 -2.39 3.27
N VAL A 87 20.14 -2.33 2.13
CA VAL A 87 21.39 -3.07 1.91
C VAL A 87 22.50 -2.58 2.83
N ALA A 88 22.65 -1.26 3.01
CA ALA A 88 23.62 -0.69 3.93
C ALA A 88 23.34 -1.10 5.38
N LEU A 89 22.06 -1.06 5.81
CA LEU A 89 21.65 -1.56 7.11
C LEU A 89 21.99 -3.05 7.26
N SER A 90 21.65 -3.85 6.25
CA SER A 90 21.89 -5.31 6.28
C SER A 90 23.37 -5.65 6.34
N ALA A 91 24.22 -4.94 5.58
CA ALA A 91 25.67 -5.10 5.63
C ALA A 91 26.22 -4.74 7.01
N GLY A 92 25.73 -3.67 7.63
CA GLY A 92 26.11 -3.30 9.00
C GLY A 92 25.69 -4.33 10.04
N LEU A 93 24.49 -4.92 9.91
CA LEU A 93 24.01 -5.96 10.80
C LEU A 93 24.78 -7.28 10.65
N LEU A 94 25.19 -7.63 9.43
CA LEU A 94 26.02 -8.82 9.21
C LEU A 94 27.42 -8.71 9.83
N ALA A 95 27.88 -7.49 10.13
CA ALA A 95 29.17 -7.25 10.75
C ALA A 95 29.17 -7.49 12.27
N VAL A 96 28.01 -7.58 12.92
CA VAL A 96 27.89 -7.67 14.38
C VAL A 96 26.94 -8.80 14.76
N PRO A 97 27.34 -9.75 15.62
CA PRO A 97 26.40 -10.74 16.13
C PRO A 97 25.32 -10.04 16.96
N VAL A 98 24.08 -10.10 16.48
CA VAL A 98 22.95 -9.50 17.19
C VAL A 98 22.20 -10.58 17.96
N PRO A 99 22.32 -10.62 19.31
CA PRO A 99 21.52 -11.54 20.11
C PRO A 99 20.03 -11.29 19.91
N PHE A 100 19.24 -12.37 19.94
CA PHE A 100 17.81 -12.33 19.64
C PHE A 100 17.03 -11.46 20.63
N GLU A 101 17.29 -11.61 21.93
CA GLU A 101 16.52 -10.90 22.98
C GLU A 101 16.67 -9.37 22.91
N PRO A 102 17.89 -8.80 22.81
CA PRO A 102 18.03 -7.36 22.62
C PRO A 102 17.43 -6.87 21.30
N ALA A 103 17.51 -7.65 20.22
CA ALA A 103 16.88 -7.33 18.95
C ALA A 103 15.35 -7.27 19.06
N LEU A 104 14.75 -8.23 19.76
CA LEU A 104 13.32 -8.28 20.03
C LEU A 104 12.86 -7.10 20.86
N ALA A 105 13.52 -6.84 22.00
CA ALA A 105 13.22 -5.72 22.87
C ALA A 105 13.34 -4.38 22.12
N GLY A 106 14.43 -4.19 21.37
CA GLY A 106 14.65 -3.01 20.54
C GLY A 106 13.58 -2.83 19.46
N THR A 107 13.22 -3.92 18.76
CA THR A 107 12.20 -3.92 17.71
C THR A 107 10.82 -3.55 18.28
N VAL A 108 10.43 -4.15 19.40
CA VAL A 108 9.14 -3.86 20.07
C VAL A 108 9.11 -2.42 20.58
N LEU A 109 10.20 -1.94 21.20
CA LEU A 109 10.30 -0.55 21.67
C LEU A 109 10.18 0.45 20.53
N LEU A 110 10.93 0.25 19.44
CA LEU A 110 10.87 1.09 18.25
C LEU A 110 9.50 1.06 17.60
N TRP A 111 8.86 -0.10 17.55
CA TRP A 111 7.50 -0.24 17.04
C TRP A 111 6.49 0.52 17.89
N LEU A 112 6.57 0.40 19.22
CA LEU A 112 5.70 1.13 20.16
C LEU A 112 5.88 2.64 20.01
N LEU A 113 7.13 3.11 19.88
CA LEU A 113 7.46 4.51 19.66
C LEU A 113 6.90 5.00 18.31
N ALA A 114 7.10 4.25 17.23
CA ALA A 114 6.55 4.55 15.91
C ALA A 114 5.02 4.66 15.98
N MET A 115 4.34 3.69 16.59
CA MET A 115 2.88 3.72 16.75
C MET A 115 2.41 4.87 17.65
N ALA A 116 3.17 5.25 18.67
CA ALA A 116 2.88 6.42 19.49
C ALA A 116 2.99 7.72 18.68
N VAL A 117 4.04 7.88 17.88
CA VAL A 117 4.25 9.04 16.99
C VAL A 117 3.13 9.11 15.94
N LEU A 118 2.82 7.99 15.28
CA LEU A 118 1.74 7.90 14.29
C LEU A 118 0.38 8.28 14.90
N ARG A 119 0.07 7.76 16.10
CA ARG A 119 -1.17 8.10 16.83
C ARG A 119 -1.23 9.57 17.21
N ARG A 120 -0.13 10.16 17.68
CA ARG A 120 -0.05 11.60 18.00
C ARG A 120 -0.29 12.47 16.77
N ARG A 121 0.33 12.12 15.63
CA ARG A 121 0.12 12.83 14.35
C ARG A 121 -1.33 12.72 13.87
N ALA A 122 -1.91 11.53 13.90
CA ALA A 122 -3.31 11.32 13.50
C ALA A 122 -4.30 12.15 14.33
N ARG A 123 -4.05 12.34 15.63
CA ARG A 123 -4.88 13.20 16.49
C ARG A 123 -4.74 14.69 16.16
N ARG A 124 -3.57 15.15 15.75
CA ARG A 124 -3.33 16.55 15.36
C ARG A 124 -3.97 16.90 14.02
N THR A 125 -4.07 15.93 13.12
CA THR A 125 -4.66 16.11 11.78
C THR A 125 -6.15 15.74 11.74
N ALA A 126 -6.73 15.27 12.84
CA ALA A 126 -8.16 15.01 12.91
C ALA A 126 -8.93 16.34 12.80
N PRO A 127 -9.78 16.54 11.78
CA PRO A 127 -10.56 17.77 11.64
C PRO A 127 -11.48 17.94 12.85
N VAL A 128 -11.40 19.11 13.50
CA VAL A 128 -12.36 19.54 14.51
C VAL A 128 -13.61 19.98 13.75
N GLY A 129 -14.49 19.03 13.43
CA GLY A 129 -15.71 19.33 12.69
C GLY A 129 -16.13 18.16 11.81
N GLY A 130 -17.19 17.47 12.21
CA GLY A 130 -17.68 16.28 11.55
C GLY A 130 -18.04 16.53 10.10
N SER A 131 -17.27 15.91 9.21
CA SER A 131 -17.87 15.21 8.09
C SER A 131 -17.10 13.90 7.90
N PRO A 132 -17.78 12.74 7.95
CA PRO A 132 -17.18 11.50 7.49
C PRO A 132 -17.02 11.68 5.99
N VAL A 133 -15.86 12.21 5.57
CA VAL A 133 -15.47 12.18 4.17
C VAL A 133 -15.52 10.71 3.80
N ALA A 134 -16.58 10.36 3.08
CA ALA A 134 -16.81 9.04 2.54
C ALA A 134 -15.49 8.57 1.97
N ALA A 135 -15.04 7.38 2.38
CA ALA A 135 -13.97 6.69 1.72
C ALA A 135 -14.37 6.60 0.24
N GLN A 136 -13.89 7.54 -0.57
CA GLN A 136 -14.18 7.57 -1.98
C GLN A 136 -13.78 6.19 -2.51
N PRO A 137 -14.66 5.47 -3.21
CA PRO A 137 -14.28 4.25 -3.89
C PRO A 137 -13.17 4.66 -4.85
N VAL A 138 -11.94 4.28 -4.50
CA VAL A 138 -10.75 4.64 -5.25
C VAL A 138 -10.94 4.03 -6.63
N ASP A 139 -11.17 4.88 -7.62
CA ASP A 139 -11.08 4.52 -9.02
C ASP A 139 -9.64 4.06 -9.29
N ALA A 140 -9.41 2.77 -9.08
CA ALA A 140 -8.25 2.01 -9.53
C ALA A 140 -8.22 1.89 -11.07
N ARG A 141 -8.74 2.90 -11.77
CA ARG A 141 -8.82 2.97 -13.22
C ARG A 141 -7.59 3.70 -13.75
N ARG A 142 -6.70 2.91 -14.37
CA ARG A 142 -5.92 3.26 -15.58
C ARG A 142 -4.46 3.71 -15.50
N ASN A 143 -3.73 3.61 -14.37
CA ASN A 143 -2.28 3.93 -14.38
C ASN A 143 -1.38 2.80 -13.86
N GLY A 144 -1.77 1.54 -14.08
CA GLY A 144 -0.90 0.39 -13.89
C GLY A 144 0.00 0.18 -15.12
N LEU A 145 1.28 -0.16 -14.90
CA LEU A 145 2.16 -0.64 -15.96
C LEU A 145 1.47 -1.77 -16.76
N PRO A 146 1.68 -1.87 -18.08
CA PRO A 146 1.15 -2.97 -18.87
C PRO A 146 1.61 -4.31 -18.26
N ALA A 147 0.72 -5.30 -18.20
CA ALA A 147 0.96 -6.61 -17.61
C ALA A 147 2.33 -7.24 -17.95
N PRO A 148 2.81 -7.21 -19.21
CA PRO A 148 4.14 -7.73 -19.52
C PRO A 148 5.29 -6.94 -18.87
N ALA A 149 5.20 -5.60 -18.82
CA ALA A 149 6.21 -4.80 -18.14
C ALA A 149 6.23 -5.09 -16.62
N LYS A 150 5.05 -5.30 -16.02
CA LYS A 150 4.96 -5.72 -14.62
C LYS A 150 5.65 -7.07 -14.40
N LEU A 151 5.42 -8.05 -15.28
CA LEU A 151 6.09 -9.36 -15.23
C LEU A 151 7.60 -9.25 -15.39
N VAL A 152 8.09 -8.41 -16.31
CA VAL A 152 9.53 -8.20 -16.51
C VAL A 152 10.16 -7.58 -15.26
N VAL A 153 9.52 -6.58 -14.64
CA VAL A 153 10.04 -5.99 -13.39
C VAL A 153 10.00 -7.01 -12.24
N ILE A 154 8.92 -7.81 -12.14
CA ILE A 154 8.85 -8.90 -11.14
C ILE A 154 9.98 -9.90 -11.34
N PHE A 155 10.19 -10.35 -12.57
CA PHE A 155 11.21 -11.34 -12.91
C PHE A 155 12.61 -10.79 -12.68
N LEU A 156 12.90 -9.58 -13.16
CA LEU A 156 14.20 -8.94 -12.98
C LEU A 156 14.49 -8.68 -11.50
N GLY A 157 13.48 -8.24 -10.73
CA GLY A 157 13.56 -8.13 -9.28
C GLY A 157 13.84 -9.48 -8.62
N ALA A 158 13.18 -10.56 -9.03
CA ALA A 158 13.41 -11.90 -8.50
C ALA A 158 14.83 -12.40 -8.79
N VAL A 159 15.36 -12.19 -10.00
CA VAL A 159 16.74 -12.55 -10.37
C VAL A 159 17.76 -11.73 -9.58
N LEU A 160 17.61 -10.41 -9.53
CA LEU A 160 18.51 -9.54 -8.79
C LEU A 160 18.53 -9.93 -7.31
N THR A 161 17.39 -10.35 -6.76
CA THR A 161 17.32 -10.76 -5.36
C THR A 161 17.79 -12.18 -5.12
N ALA A 162 17.70 -13.10 -6.09
CA ALA A 162 18.38 -14.39 -5.97
C ALA A 162 19.91 -14.19 -5.88
N LEU A 163 20.45 -13.21 -6.62
CA LEU A 163 21.86 -12.84 -6.58
C LEU A 163 22.22 -12.14 -5.25
N LEU A 164 21.45 -11.14 -4.83
CA LEU A 164 21.64 -10.47 -3.54
C LEU A 164 21.42 -11.39 -2.35
N GLY A 165 20.57 -12.41 -2.54
CA GLY A 165 20.25 -13.44 -1.57
C GLY A 165 21.47 -14.29 -1.20
N GLN A 166 22.33 -14.57 -2.17
CA GLN A 166 23.58 -15.27 -1.91
C GLN A 166 24.55 -14.42 -1.08
N LEU A 167 24.49 -13.08 -1.23
CA LEU A 167 25.36 -12.14 -0.52
C LEU A 167 24.91 -11.90 0.93
N LEU A 168 23.60 -11.88 1.20
CA LEU A 168 23.04 -11.45 2.48
C LEU A 168 22.70 -12.58 3.48
N ARG A 169 23.11 -13.83 3.19
CA ARG A 169 23.15 -15.01 4.10
C ARG A 169 22.04 -15.07 5.19
N GLY A 170 20.77 -14.89 4.82
CA GLY A 170 19.63 -15.04 5.75
C GLY A 170 18.83 -13.76 6.05
N MET A 171 19.39 -12.56 5.88
CA MET A 171 18.60 -11.30 5.90
C MET A 171 17.57 -11.23 4.76
N VAL A 172 17.90 -11.96 3.70
CA VAL A 172 17.18 -12.28 2.46
C VAL A 172 15.71 -12.56 2.70
N VAL A 173 15.36 -13.22 3.78
CA VAL A 173 13.98 -13.67 4.03
C VAL A 173 13.03 -12.49 4.26
N THR A 174 13.58 -11.33 4.58
CA THR A 174 12.87 -10.06 4.76
C THR A 174 13.21 -9.04 3.68
N PHE A 175 13.91 -9.40 2.61
CA PHE A 175 14.23 -8.43 1.57
C PHE A 175 12.93 -7.87 0.96
N PRO A 176 12.85 -6.57 0.60
CA PRO A 176 11.65 -5.97 -0.01
C PRO A 176 11.44 -6.43 -1.47
N TYR A 177 11.42 -7.74 -1.75
CA TYR A 177 11.19 -8.35 -3.08
C TYR A 177 9.97 -7.76 -3.77
N SER A 178 8.85 -7.85 -3.06
CA SER A 178 7.57 -7.30 -3.45
C SER A 178 7.49 -5.82 -3.07
N GLY A 179 8.39 -5.32 -2.24
CA GLY A 179 8.35 -3.96 -1.69
C GLY A 179 8.62 -2.92 -2.76
N VAL A 180 9.58 -3.19 -3.64
CA VAL A 180 9.88 -2.40 -4.85
C VAL A 180 8.65 -2.28 -5.74
N LEU A 181 8.03 -3.41 -6.08
CA LEU A 181 6.84 -3.45 -6.93
C LEU A 181 5.63 -2.77 -6.27
N VAL A 182 5.44 -3.03 -4.98
CA VAL A 182 4.38 -2.42 -4.19
C VAL A 182 4.63 -0.93 -4.04
N ALA A 183 5.87 -0.46 -3.93
CA ALA A 183 6.17 0.97 -3.90
C ALA A 183 5.78 1.65 -5.21
N VAL A 184 6.10 1.03 -6.36
CA VAL A 184 5.71 1.55 -7.68
C VAL A 184 4.18 1.53 -7.87
N GLU A 185 3.53 0.45 -7.45
CA GLU A 185 2.08 0.26 -7.62
C GLU A 185 1.27 1.10 -6.62
N ALA A 186 1.72 1.19 -5.38
CA ALA A 186 1.07 1.93 -4.30
C ALA A 186 1.64 3.35 -4.15
N ARG A 187 2.38 3.89 -5.13
CA ARG A 187 3.05 5.20 -5.02
C ARG A 187 2.15 6.35 -4.54
N HIS A 188 0.87 6.34 -4.92
CA HIS A 188 -0.11 7.35 -4.49
C HIS A 188 -0.66 7.11 -3.07
N HIS A 189 -0.56 5.89 -2.55
CA HIS A 189 -1.07 5.45 -1.26
C HIS A 189 0.04 4.93 -0.34
N LEU A 190 1.30 5.27 -0.62
CA LEU A 190 2.45 4.65 0.00
C LEU A 190 2.48 4.93 1.51
N ALA A 191 2.05 6.12 1.92
CA ALA A 191 1.91 6.47 3.33
C ALA A 191 0.83 5.66 4.06
N GLU A 192 -0.30 5.38 3.42
CA GLU A 192 -1.37 4.56 4.01
C GLU A 192 -0.94 3.08 4.07
N PHE A 193 -0.36 2.58 2.97
CA PHE A 193 0.20 1.23 2.90
C PHE A 193 1.26 1.02 3.99
N SER A 194 2.21 1.94 4.14
CA SER A 194 3.28 1.86 5.15
C SER A 194 2.72 1.79 6.58
N ARG A 195 1.64 2.53 6.88
CA ARG A 195 1.00 2.47 8.21
C ARG A 195 0.34 1.13 8.47
N HIS A 196 -0.36 0.58 7.47
CA HIS A 196 -0.98 -0.74 7.58
C HIS A 196 0.07 -1.84 7.69
N PHE A 197 1.11 -1.78 6.85
CA PHE A 197 2.22 -2.72 6.89
C PHE A 197 2.96 -2.66 8.24
N ALA A 198 3.28 -1.47 8.75
CA ALA A 198 3.92 -1.31 10.06
C ALA A 198 3.08 -1.83 11.22
N ARG A 199 1.74 -1.73 11.14
CA ARG A 199 0.87 -2.35 12.13
C ARG A 199 0.92 -3.87 12.03
N ASN A 200 0.83 -4.41 10.81
CA ASN A 200 0.80 -5.84 10.56
C ASN A 200 2.16 -6.52 10.78
N SER A 201 3.27 -5.80 10.65
CA SER A 201 4.61 -6.35 10.85
C SER A 201 4.86 -6.83 12.28
N LEU A 202 4.06 -6.39 13.26
CA LEU A 202 4.12 -6.97 14.60
C LEU A 202 3.70 -8.46 14.60
N ALA A 203 2.80 -8.87 13.72
CA ALA A 203 2.46 -10.28 13.56
C ALA A 203 3.65 -11.09 13.01
N LEU A 204 4.45 -10.49 12.10
CA LEU A 204 5.71 -11.09 11.64
C LEU A 204 6.75 -11.21 12.76
N VAL A 205 6.85 -10.20 13.63
CA VAL A 205 7.69 -10.28 14.84
C VAL A 205 7.22 -11.43 15.74
N GLY A 206 5.90 -11.57 15.94
CA GLY A 206 5.30 -12.68 16.68
C GLY A 206 5.63 -14.05 16.07
N PHE A 207 5.54 -14.18 14.73
CA PHE A 207 5.95 -15.38 14.00
C PHE A 207 7.41 -15.74 14.29
N LEU A 208 8.33 -14.78 14.13
CA LEU A 208 9.75 -15.01 14.30
C LEU A 208 10.14 -15.35 15.74
N THR A 209 9.48 -14.70 16.70
CA THR A 209 9.66 -14.96 18.13
C THR A 209 9.29 -16.38 18.47
N ALA A 210 8.09 -16.84 18.09
CA ALA A 210 7.67 -18.20 18.36
C ALA A 210 8.54 -19.24 17.62
N TYR A 211 8.92 -18.96 16.37
CA TYR A 211 9.82 -19.84 15.63
C TYR A 211 11.18 -19.98 16.33
N HIS A 212 11.81 -18.86 16.72
CA HIS A 212 13.13 -18.85 17.36
C HIS A 212 13.20 -19.72 18.63
N TYR A 213 12.19 -19.64 19.50
CA TYR A 213 12.20 -20.44 20.73
C TYR A 213 11.90 -21.92 20.53
N LEU A 214 11.25 -22.29 19.42
CA LEU A 214 10.82 -23.67 19.15
C LEU A 214 11.63 -24.36 18.04
N GLN A 215 12.56 -23.67 17.40
CA GLN A 215 13.40 -24.22 16.33
C GLN A 215 14.28 -25.39 16.80
N GLY A 216 14.66 -25.42 18.08
CA GLY A 216 15.41 -26.54 18.68
C GLY A 216 14.60 -27.82 18.93
N VAL A 217 13.26 -27.77 18.84
CA VAL A 217 12.40 -28.95 19.04
C VAL A 217 12.23 -29.71 17.71
N SER A 218 11.69 -29.03 16.70
CA SER A 218 11.67 -29.50 15.32
C SER A 218 11.26 -28.35 14.38
N PRO A 219 11.69 -28.36 13.11
CA PRO A 219 11.29 -27.33 12.14
C PRO A 219 9.77 -27.25 11.96
N ALA A 220 9.06 -28.39 11.97
CA ALA A 220 7.62 -28.44 11.81
C ALA A 220 6.87 -27.79 13.00
N VAL A 221 7.30 -28.08 14.23
CA VAL A 221 6.72 -27.48 15.44
C VAL A 221 7.00 -25.97 15.48
N ALA A 222 8.22 -25.55 15.14
CA ALA A 222 8.59 -24.14 15.07
C ALA A 222 7.75 -23.37 14.05
N LEU A 223 7.50 -23.95 12.86
CA LEU A 223 6.61 -23.36 11.85
C LEU A 223 5.17 -23.27 12.34
N ALA A 224 4.63 -24.34 12.91
CA ALA A 224 3.27 -24.37 13.42
C ALA A 224 3.08 -23.30 14.51
N ALA A 225 4.02 -23.19 15.44
CA ALA A 225 4.02 -22.18 16.50
C ALA A 225 4.17 -20.76 15.94
N GLY A 226 5.06 -20.55 14.97
CA GLY A 226 5.21 -19.28 14.26
C GLY A 226 3.89 -18.82 13.63
N TRP A 227 3.22 -19.70 12.87
CA TRP A 227 1.93 -19.40 12.25
C TRP A 227 0.82 -19.15 13.28
N ALA A 228 0.79 -19.92 14.38
CA ALA A 228 -0.16 -19.70 15.47
C ALA A 228 0.05 -18.32 16.13
N ALA A 229 1.30 -17.95 16.42
CA ALA A 229 1.64 -16.64 16.98
C ALA A 229 1.31 -15.50 16.01
N PHE A 230 1.59 -15.67 14.71
CA PHE A 230 1.17 -14.74 13.67
C PHE A 230 -0.34 -14.52 13.68
N GLY A 231 -1.11 -15.62 13.67
CA GLY A 231 -2.56 -15.59 13.67
C GLY A 231 -3.13 -14.92 14.92
N LEU A 232 -2.57 -15.21 16.09
CA LEU A 232 -2.97 -14.61 17.37
C LEU A 232 -2.72 -13.10 17.38
N VAL A 233 -1.50 -12.67 17.03
CA VAL A 233 -1.13 -11.24 17.01
C VAL A 233 -1.93 -10.50 15.93
N SER A 234 -2.07 -11.07 14.74
CA SER A 234 -2.87 -10.50 13.67
C SER A 234 -4.34 -10.35 14.07
N SER A 235 -4.92 -11.36 14.72
CA SER A 235 -6.29 -11.31 15.24
C SER A 235 -6.43 -10.24 16.31
N ALA A 236 -5.52 -10.18 17.28
CA ALA A 236 -5.52 -9.16 18.33
C ALA A 236 -5.41 -7.73 17.75
N LEU A 237 -4.62 -7.56 16.69
CA LEU A 237 -4.48 -6.28 16.00
C LEU A 237 -5.73 -5.91 15.19
N HIS A 238 -6.46 -6.86 14.62
CA HIS A 238 -7.61 -6.59 13.76
C HIS A 238 -8.96 -6.64 14.49
N LEU A 239 -9.01 -7.24 15.68
CA LEU A 239 -10.21 -7.25 16.52
C LEU A 239 -10.60 -5.80 16.80
N PRO A 240 -11.79 -5.34 16.35
CA PRO A 240 -12.27 -4.03 16.68
C PRO A 240 -12.38 -4.01 18.21
N LEU A 241 -11.65 -3.10 18.86
CA LEU A 241 -11.81 -2.83 20.29
C LEU A 241 -13.23 -2.28 20.49
N ARG A 242 -14.21 -3.20 20.53
CA ARG A 242 -15.67 -2.95 20.54
C ARG A 242 -16.11 -2.08 21.73
N GLY A 243 -15.24 -1.88 22.72
CA GLY A 243 -15.56 -1.21 23.98
C GLY A 243 -15.64 0.32 23.99
N ARG A 244 -15.18 1.05 22.95
CA ARG A 244 -15.08 2.53 23.08
C ARG A 244 -16.26 3.34 22.54
N ARG A 245 -17.18 2.71 21.81
CA ARG A 245 -18.34 3.39 21.19
C ARG A 245 -19.55 3.53 22.11
N ARG A 246 -19.54 2.90 23.29
CA ARG A 246 -20.69 2.93 24.23
C ARG A 246 -20.69 4.11 25.21
N ARG A 247 -19.66 4.95 25.21
CA ARG A 247 -19.52 6.05 26.21
C ARG A 247 -19.91 7.44 25.70
N THR A 248 -20.24 7.59 24.42
CA THR A 248 -20.66 8.89 23.84
C THR A 248 -22.18 8.99 23.58
N GLY A 249 -22.94 7.91 23.84
CA GLY A 249 -24.40 7.89 23.67
C GLY A 249 -25.23 8.23 24.91
N ALA A 250 -24.58 8.55 26.04
CA ALA A 250 -25.26 8.90 27.29
C ALA A 250 -25.15 10.40 27.65
N ALA A 251 -24.64 11.23 26.74
CA ALA A 251 -24.96 12.65 26.78
C ALA A 251 -26.25 12.79 25.97
N GLY A 252 -27.39 12.68 26.66
CA GLY A 252 -28.67 13.00 26.07
C GLY A 252 -28.60 14.37 25.38
N PRO A 253 -29.34 14.58 24.28
CA PRO A 253 -29.39 15.89 23.63
C PRO A 253 -29.66 16.95 24.72
N PRO A 254 -28.90 18.06 24.77
CA PRO A 254 -29.26 19.16 25.64
C PRO A 254 -30.71 19.50 25.31
N ALA A 255 -31.57 19.41 26.33
CA ALA A 255 -32.97 19.75 26.21
C ALA A 255 -33.06 21.08 25.45
N ALA A 256 -33.75 21.06 24.31
CA ALA A 256 -33.92 22.24 23.48
C ALA A 256 -34.41 23.38 24.38
N PRO A 257 -33.77 24.58 24.34
CA PRO A 257 -34.28 25.71 25.09
C PRO A 257 -35.73 25.96 24.64
N ALA A 258 -36.64 25.95 25.60
CA ALA A 258 -38.05 26.16 25.38
C ALA A 258 -38.27 27.41 24.51
N ALA A 259 -38.96 27.24 23.39
CA ALA A 259 -39.31 28.34 22.51
C ALA A 259 -40.11 29.40 23.28
N PRO A 260 -39.76 30.70 23.18
CA PRO A 260 -40.55 31.76 23.80
C PRO A 260 -41.95 31.81 23.17
N ALA A 261 -42.96 31.82 24.02
CA ALA A 261 -44.37 31.89 23.67
C ALA A 261 -44.67 33.08 22.73
N ALA A 262 -45.31 32.78 21.60
CA ALA A 262 -45.85 33.78 20.68
C ALA A 262 -46.88 34.66 21.40
N ARG A 263 -46.67 35.98 21.37
CA ARG A 263 -47.70 36.97 21.74
C ARG A 263 -48.67 37.15 20.57
N PRO A 264 -49.99 37.14 20.80
CA PRO A 264 -50.98 37.47 19.79
C PRO A 264 -51.29 38.98 19.77
N GLY A 265 -51.49 39.51 18.56
CA GLY A 265 -52.38 40.65 18.28
C GLY A 265 -51.80 42.06 18.40
N ARG A 266 -51.72 42.76 17.26
CA ARG A 266 -52.37 44.08 17.13
C ARG A 266 -52.57 44.48 15.67
N ASP A 267 -53.83 44.77 15.38
CA ASP A 267 -54.42 45.20 14.12
C ASP A 267 -54.07 46.65 13.74
N GLY A 268 -54.16 46.96 12.43
CA GLY A 268 -54.58 48.28 11.95
C GLY A 268 -53.76 48.93 10.82
N PRO A 269 -54.32 49.11 9.59
CA PRO A 269 -54.02 50.21 8.65
C PRO A 269 -55.01 51.40 8.90
N PRO A 270 -55.09 52.54 8.13
CA PRO A 270 -54.56 52.87 6.79
C PRO A 270 -54.11 54.35 6.54
N ALA A 271 -53.75 54.64 5.27
CA ALA A 271 -54.02 55.88 4.50
C ALA A 271 -53.13 57.17 4.63
N GLY A 272 -52.97 57.85 3.47
CA GLY A 272 -52.45 59.22 3.27
C GLY A 272 -51.13 59.26 2.47
N GLU A 273 -51.05 59.32 1.13
CA GLU A 273 -51.62 60.22 0.10
C GLU A 273 -50.80 61.52 -0.16
N ALA A 274 -50.74 61.88 -1.45
CA ALA A 274 -50.18 63.09 -2.12
C ALA A 274 -48.68 63.05 -2.55
N ALA A 275 -48.34 62.87 -3.84
CA ALA A 275 -48.48 63.77 -5.01
C ALA A 275 -47.08 64.37 -5.36
N GLY A 276 -46.58 64.41 -6.60
CA GLY A 276 -47.07 64.02 -7.91
C GLY A 276 -45.98 64.24 -8.98
N SER A 277 -46.23 63.79 -10.22
CA SER A 277 -45.99 64.52 -11.49
C SER A 277 -45.98 63.57 -12.71
N ALA A 278 -46.98 63.78 -13.57
CA ALA A 278 -47.14 63.58 -15.03
C ALA A 278 -45.94 63.00 -15.85
N VAL A 279 -46.05 61.87 -16.59
CA VAL A 279 -46.70 61.61 -17.94
C VAL A 279 -45.76 61.89 -19.14
N PRO A 280 -45.75 61.13 -20.27
CA PRO A 280 -46.07 59.70 -20.53
C PRO A 280 -45.17 58.98 -21.57
N ALA A 281 -45.57 57.74 -21.88
CA ALA A 281 -45.58 57.09 -23.21
C ALA A 281 -44.46 56.08 -23.54
N GLY A 282 -44.86 54.81 -23.63
CA GLY A 282 -44.25 53.85 -24.57
C GLY A 282 -44.22 52.39 -24.09
N GLY A 283 -45.21 51.60 -24.51
CA GLY A 283 -44.99 50.18 -24.84
C GLY A 283 -45.19 49.12 -23.74
N ALA A 284 -46.36 48.49 -23.77
CA ALA A 284 -46.64 47.16 -23.21
C ALA A 284 -46.40 46.07 -24.28
N PRO A 285 -46.56 44.77 -24.00
CA PRO A 285 -46.06 44.00 -22.85
C PRO A 285 -45.51 42.60 -23.24
N ALA A 286 -45.07 41.87 -22.21
CA ALA A 286 -45.08 40.40 -22.05
C ALA A 286 -44.09 39.59 -22.90
N GLY A 287 -43.36 38.62 -22.37
CA GLY A 287 -43.38 37.99 -21.05
C GLY A 287 -42.50 36.74 -21.09
N SER A 288 -42.51 36.01 -19.98
CA SER A 288 -41.87 34.70 -19.75
C SER A 288 -40.36 34.70 -19.46
N THR A 289 -40.10 34.83 -18.16
CA THR A 289 -39.15 34.00 -17.41
C THR A 289 -39.20 32.53 -17.84
N GLU A 290 -38.06 31.91 -18.16
CA GLU A 290 -37.85 30.51 -17.80
C GLU A 290 -36.37 30.16 -17.62
N ASN A 291 -36.12 29.54 -16.48
CA ASN A 291 -34.91 28.85 -16.06
C ASN A 291 -34.49 27.77 -17.06
N GLY A 292 -33.19 27.51 -17.18
CA GLY A 292 -32.74 26.22 -17.74
C GLY A 292 -31.40 26.22 -18.46
N ARG A 293 -30.31 26.64 -17.81
CA ARG A 293 -28.97 26.28 -18.28
C ARG A 293 -28.66 24.83 -17.87
N VAL A 294 -29.01 23.90 -18.76
CA VAL A 294 -28.45 22.55 -18.81
C VAL A 294 -27.22 22.60 -19.73
N PRO A 295 -26.01 22.26 -19.28
CA PRO A 295 -24.88 22.10 -20.18
C PRO A 295 -25.03 20.77 -20.94
N THR A 296 -25.33 20.85 -22.23
CA THR A 296 -25.23 19.73 -23.16
C THR A 296 -23.76 19.42 -23.41
N ASN A 297 -23.30 18.28 -22.89
CA ASN A 297 -22.04 17.67 -23.32
C ASN A 297 -22.16 17.27 -24.80
N PRO A 298 -21.18 17.58 -25.66
CA PRO A 298 -21.17 17.09 -27.02
C PRO A 298 -20.94 15.57 -27.05
N PRO A 299 -21.54 14.85 -28.03
CA PRO A 299 -21.32 13.42 -28.20
C PRO A 299 -19.88 13.18 -28.67
N ARG A 300 -19.13 12.48 -27.82
CA ARG A 300 -17.84 11.88 -28.13
C ARG A 300 -18.11 10.61 -28.95
N ASN A 301 -18.08 10.70 -30.27
CA ASN A 301 -18.03 9.52 -31.13
C ASN A 301 -17.02 9.67 -32.28
N GLU A 302 -16.17 8.64 -32.37
CA GLU A 302 -15.82 7.97 -33.63
C GLU A 302 -15.00 8.75 -34.65
N ARG A 303 -13.73 9.03 -34.32
CA ARG A 303 -12.66 9.12 -35.32
C ARG A 303 -11.36 8.52 -34.81
N GLU A 304 -11.33 7.19 -34.72
CA GLU A 304 -10.06 6.44 -34.75
C GLU A 304 -10.28 5.00 -35.24
N ALA A 305 -10.98 4.88 -36.37
CA ALA A 305 -10.89 3.72 -37.23
C ALA A 305 -10.37 4.21 -38.58
N ARG A 306 -9.27 3.59 -39.05
CA ARG A 306 -8.54 3.77 -40.32
C ARG A 306 -7.19 4.50 -40.17
N ARG A 307 -6.16 3.71 -39.83
CA ARG A 307 -4.91 3.73 -40.61
C ARG A 307 -4.51 2.31 -41.03
N PRO A 308 -3.91 2.17 -42.22
CA PRO A 308 -3.87 0.93 -42.97
C PRO A 308 -2.60 0.11 -42.71
N ALA A 309 -2.70 -1.16 -43.13
CA ALA A 309 -1.66 -2.17 -43.12
C ALA A 309 -0.35 -1.72 -43.79
N ALA A 310 0.76 -1.89 -43.06
CA ALA A 310 2.06 -2.25 -43.62
C ALA A 310 2.26 -3.73 -43.26
N GLY A 311 2.38 -4.70 -44.17
CA GLY A 311 3.00 -4.63 -45.48
C GLY A 311 4.51 -4.66 -45.30
N LEU A 312 5.07 -5.83 -44.94
CA LEU A 312 6.45 -6.23 -45.18
C LEU A 312 6.58 -7.75 -44.89
N SER A 313 6.12 -8.55 -45.85
CA SER A 313 6.61 -9.90 -46.05
C SER A 313 7.98 -9.80 -46.72
N GLY A 314 9.00 -10.33 -46.06
CA GLY A 314 10.34 -10.52 -46.61
C GLY A 314 10.84 -11.92 -46.24
N PRO A 315 11.17 -12.79 -47.20
CA PRO A 315 11.59 -14.16 -46.92
C PRO A 315 13.13 -14.28 -46.88
N ILE A 316 13.58 -15.47 -46.43
CA ILE A 316 14.91 -16.07 -46.68
C ILE A 316 16.07 -15.62 -45.75
N ARG A 317 16.46 -16.53 -44.83
CA ARG A 317 17.71 -17.30 -44.95
C ARG A 317 17.81 -18.34 -43.84
N ARG A 318 17.54 -19.61 -44.19
CA ARG A 318 18.15 -20.75 -43.50
C ARG A 318 19.66 -20.59 -43.67
N ARG A 319 20.38 -20.50 -42.55
CA ARG A 319 21.81 -20.78 -42.51
C ARG A 319 21.93 -22.19 -41.98
N ASP A 320 22.26 -23.09 -42.88
CA ASP A 320 22.86 -24.37 -42.55
C ASP A 320 24.16 -24.08 -41.80
N MET A 321 24.32 -24.68 -40.62
CA MET A 321 25.57 -24.72 -39.88
C MET A 321 26.01 -26.19 -39.81
N PRO A 322 27.31 -26.45 -40.07
CA PRO A 322 27.81 -27.77 -40.38
C PRO A 322 27.86 -28.69 -39.17
N VAL A 323 27.51 -29.95 -39.44
CA VAL A 323 27.91 -31.14 -38.68
C VAL A 323 29.43 -31.20 -38.69
N GLY A 324 30.04 -30.97 -37.54
CA GLY A 324 31.44 -31.28 -37.28
C GLY A 324 31.50 -32.57 -36.48
N ASP A 325 31.57 -33.69 -37.18
CA ASP A 325 32.27 -34.86 -36.67
C ASP A 325 33.77 -34.52 -36.69
N ASP A 326 34.44 -34.62 -35.55
CA ASP A 326 35.84 -35.04 -35.60
C ASP A 326 36.21 -35.92 -34.41
N LEU A 327 36.80 -37.04 -34.81
CA LEU A 327 37.35 -38.11 -34.01
C LEU A 327 38.81 -37.76 -33.69
N GLY A 328 39.31 -38.12 -32.52
CA GLY A 328 40.76 -38.15 -32.26
C GLY A 328 41.11 -37.92 -30.80
N ARG A 329 41.35 -38.94 -29.96
CA ARG A 329 42.51 -39.85 -29.92
C ARG A 329 43.77 -39.17 -29.32
N GLY A 330 44.16 -39.63 -28.13
CA GLY A 330 45.57 -39.66 -27.69
C GLY A 330 45.84 -39.03 -26.31
N GLY A 331 46.31 -39.85 -25.37
CA GLY A 331 46.90 -39.42 -24.10
C GLY A 331 46.49 -40.29 -22.92
#